data_AF-A0A060C0D3-F1
#
_entry.id   AF-A0A060C0D3-F1
#
_cell.length_a   1.000
_cell.length_b   1.000
_cell.length_c   1.000
_cell.angle_alpha   90.00
_cell.angle_beta   90.00
_cell.angle_gamma   90.00
#
_symmetry.space_group_name_H-M   'P 1'
#
loop_
_entity.id
_entity.type
_entity.pdbx_description
1 polymer ?
#
loop_
_entity_poly.entity_id
_entity_poly.type
_entity_poly.pdbx_seq_one_letter_code
_entity_poly.pdbx_strand_id
1 'polypeptide(L)' 'MRAQAVLQAHAGAGTRLPRGRVADRPRYPWRGLSLDVARNFVPPPALRRVVDLLSDVKLNVLHLHLTDDQGWRIAVPG' A
#
# COMPACT_ATOMS: atom_id res chain seq x y z
N MET A 1 -9.47 -4.15 -11.02
CA MET A 1 -9.48 -3.81 -9.58
C MET A 1 -10.47 -4.74 -8.90
N ARG A 2 -9.98 -5.71 -8.13
CA ARG A 2 -10.82 -6.69 -7.40
C ARG A 2 -11.57 -5.98 -6.27
N ALA A 3 -12.71 -6.54 -5.86
CA ALA A 3 -13.73 -5.95 -4.98
C ALA A 3 -13.27 -5.68 -3.52
N GLN A 4 -12.30 -4.80 -3.30
CA GLN A 4 -11.77 -4.47 -1.97
C GLN A 4 -12.81 -3.83 -1.04
N ALA A 5 -13.80 -3.13 -1.61
CA ALA A 5 -14.93 -2.57 -0.86
C ALA A 5 -15.76 -3.65 -0.13
N VAL A 6 -15.78 -4.89 -0.63
CA VAL A 6 -16.53 -6.01 -0.01
C VAL A 6 -15.78 -6.58 1.20
N LEU A 7 -14.45 -6.56 1.18
CA LEU A 7 -13.61 -7.11 2.25
C LEU A 7 -13.60 -6.24 3.51
N GLN A 8 -13.67 -4.91 3.38
CA GLN A 8 -13.76 -4.02 4.54
C GLN A 8 -15.12 -4.02 5.26
N ALA A 9 -16.14 -4.65 4.66
CA ALA A 9 -17.48 -4.70 5.23
C ALA A 9 -17.68 -5.86 6.24
N HIS A 10 -16.62 -6.52 6.71
CA HIS A 10 -16.70 -7.62 7.66
C HIS A 10 -16.60 -7.14 9.12
N ALA A 11 -17.65 -7.40 9.89
CA ALA A 11 -17.66 -7.24 11.35
C ALA A 11 -18.26 -8.51 12.00
N GLY A 12 -17.39 -9.48 12.30
CA GLY A 12 -17.70 -10.64 13.16
C GLY A 12 -18.50 -11.79 12.53
N ALA A 13 -18.44 -12.95 13.20
CA ALA A 13 -19.24 -14.12 12.83
C ALA A 13 -20.74 -13.77 12.88
N GLY A 14 -21.40 -13.73 11.72
CA GLY A 14 -22.80 -13.34 11.58
C GLY A 14 -23.07 -12.05 10.79
N THR A 15 -22.06 -11.39 10.21
CA THR A 15 -22.30 -10.18 9.40
C THR A 15 -23.11 -10.50 8.15
N ARG A 16 -24.31 -9.92 8.04
CA ARG A 16 -25.04 -9.82 6.78
C ARG A 16 -24.56 -8.58 6.03
N LEU A 17 -23.99 -8.78 4.84
CA LEU A 17 -23.64 -7.66 3.97
C LEU A 17 -24.90 -7.05 3.37
N PRO A 18 -25.03 -5.71 3.30
CA PRO A 18 -26.12 -5.07 2.59
C PRO A 18 -26.07 -5.46 1.11
N ARG A 19 -27.22 -5.83 0.55
CA ARG A 19 -27.35 -6.02 -0.89
C ARG A 19 -27.34 -4.65 -1.56
N GLY A 20 -26.46 -4.46 -2.52
CA GLY A 20 -26.36 -3.21 -3.25
C GLY A 20 -25.33 -3.27 -4.36
N ARG A 21 -25.29 -2.22 -5.18
CA ARG A 21 -24.28 -2.02 -6.21
C ARG A 21 -23.35 -0.88 -5.77
N VAL A 22 -22.05 -1.15 -5.77
CA VAL A 22 -21.02 -0.13 -5.54
C VAL A 22 -20.48 0.31 -6.90
N ALA A 23 -20.65 1.58 -7.23
CA ALA A 23 -19.96 2.22 -8.35
C ALA A 23 -18.78 3.01 -7.77
N ASP A 24 -17.55 2.53 -8.00
CA ASP A 24 -16.33 3.13 -7.44
C ASP A 24 -15.32 3.41 -8.55
N ARG A 25 -14.62 4.54 -8.42
CA ARG A 25 -13.51 4.92 -9.29
C ARG A 25 -12.56 5.86 -8.54
N PRO A 26 -11.24 5.77 -8.79
CA PRO A 26 -10.30 6.67 -8.13
C PRO A 26 -10.51 8.12 -8.60
N ARG A 27 -10.52 9.07 -7.65
CA ARG A 27 -10.49 10.51 -7.96
C ARG A 27 -9.17 10.93 -8.60
N TYR A 28 -8.06 10.36 -8.13
CA TYR A 28 -6.70 10.64 -8.61
C TYR A 28 -6.05 9.36 -9.11
N PRO A 29 -5.39 9.35 -10.29
CA PRO A 29 -4.69 8.19 -10.79
C PRO A 29 -3.47 7.85 -9.93
N TRP A 30 -2.81 8.85 -9.34
CA TRP A 30 -1.66 8.70 -8.46
C TRP A 30 -2.08 8.78 -6.99
N ARG A 31 -1.95 7.68 -6.25
CA ARG A 31 -2.30 7.59 -4.82
C ARG A 31 -1.16 6.87 -4.12
N GLY A 32 -0.23 7.64 -3.56
CA GLY A 32 1.06 7.13 -3.12
C GLY A 32 1.31 7.20 -1.62
N LEU A 33 2.24 6.37 -1.16
CA LEU A 33 2.91 6.46 0.14
C LEU A 33 4.41 6.72 -0.09
N SER A 34 4.98 7.73 0.56
CA SER A 34 6.42 7.93 0.63
C SER A 34 6.98 7.25 1.87
N LEU A 35 8.01 6.43 1.71
CA LEU A 35 8.65 5.69 2.79
C LEU A 35 10.15 5.95 2.79
N ASP A 36 10.66 6.44 3.93
CA ASP A 36 12.08 6.64 4.17
C ASP A 36 12.74 5.34 4.63
N VAL A 37 13.63 4.83 3.80
CA VAL A 37 14.46 3.65 4.09
C VAL A 37 15.94 4.00 4.20
N ALA A 38 16.29 5.26 3.94
CA ALA A 38 17.65 5.77 4.02
C ALA A 38 18.07 5.95 5.48
N ARG A 39 17.26 6.68 6.27
CA ARG A 39 17.54 7.02 7.68
C ARG A 39 17.54 5.81 8.60
N ASN A 40 16.61 4.89 8.38
CA ASN A 40 16.54 3.62 9.10
C ASN A 40 16.24 2.50 8.09
N PHE A 41 17.08 1.47 8.07
CA PHE A 41 16.93 0.39 7.10
C PHE A 41 15.63 -0.40 7.33
N VAL A 42 14.81 -0.51 6.30
CA VAL A 42 13.62 -1.36 6.28
C VAL A 42 13.89 -2.55 5.36
N PRO A 43 13.88 -3.80 5.88
CA PRO A 43 14.21 -4.96 5.08
C PRO A 43 13.09 -5.29 4.07
N PRO A 44 13.41 -5.92 2.92
CA PRO A 44 12.43 -6.23 1.87
C PRO A 44 11.17 -7.00 2.34
N PRO A 45 11.22 -7.95 3.30
CA PRO A 45 10.01 -8.59 3.82
C PRO A 45 9.05 -7.60 4.48
N ALA A 46 9.56 -6.58 5.17
CA ALA A 46 8.72 -5.52 5.75
C ALA A 46 8.13 -4.62 4.65
N LEU A 47 8.89 -4.30 3.60
CA LEU A 47 8.39 -3.54 2.45
C LEU A 47 7.25 -4.28 1.73
N ARG A 48 7.31 -5.60 1.62
CA ARG A 48 6.22 -6.40 1.04
C ARG A 48 4.93 -6.27 1.85
N ARG A 49 5.02 -6.31 3.19
CA ARG A 49 3.86 -6.05 4.06
C ARG A 49 3.29 -4.65 3.86
N VAL A 50 4.14 -3.66 3.63
CA VAL A 50 3.69 -2.30 3.30
C VAL A 50 2.92 -2.31 1.97
N VAL A 51 3.40 -3.00 0.93
CA VAL A 51 2.66 -3.15 -0.33
C VAL A 51 1.30 -3.80 -0.15
N ASP A 52 1.20 -4.83 0.70
CA ASP A 52 -0.08 -5.47 1.03
C ASP A 52 -1.04 -4.46 1.68
N LEU A 53 -0.55 -3.65 2.62
CA LEU A 53 -1.33 -2.58 3.26
C LEU A 53 -1.76 -1.48 2.27
N LEU A 54 -0.88 -1.06 1.35
CA LEU A 54 -1.24 -0.09 0.30
C LEU A 54 -2.41 -0.61 -0.54
N SER A 55 -2.36 -1.89 -0.89
CA SER A 55 -3.43 -2.55 -1.62
C SER A 55 -4.74 -2.41 -0.86
N ASP A 56 -4.79 -2.76 0.44
CA ASP A 56 -6.02 -2.73 1.26
C ASP A 56 -6.75 -1.38 1.25
N VAL A 57 -6.00 -0.29 1.14
CA VAL A 57 -6.53 1.08 1.09
C VAL A 57 -6.54 1.70 -0.32
N LYS A 58 -6.38 0.88 -1.37
CA LYS A 58 -6.40 1.28 -2.79
C LYS A 58 -5.33 2.31 -3.20
N LEU A 59 -4.23 2.40 -2.45
CA LEU A 59 -3.03 3.11 -2.89
C LEU A 59 -2.33 2.28 -3.96
N ASN A 60 -1.67 2.94 -4.91
CA ASN A 60 -1.07 2.30 -6.09
C ASN A 60 0.36 2.73 -6.39
N VAL A 61 0.97 3.56 -5.55
CA VAL A 61 2.37 3.98 -5.69
C VAL A 61 3.09 3.86 -4.35
N LEU A 62 4.21 3.14 -4.33
CA LEU A 62 5.15 3.17 -3.23
C LEU A 62 6.39 3.97 -3.67
N HIS A 63 6.57 5.15 -3.09
CA HIS A 63 7.74 5.99 -3.32
C HIS A 63 8.77 5.67 -2.22
N LEU A 64 9.89 5.06 -2.63
CA LEU A 64 10.99 4.76 -1.72
C LEU A 64 12.02 5.89 -1.77
N HIS A 65 12.26 6.53 -0.63
CA HIS A 65 13.38 7.45 -0.46
C HIS A 65 14.63 6.63 -0.15
N LEU A 66 15.34 6.26 -1.22
CA LEU A 66 16.42 5.26 -1.19
C LEU A 66 17.77 5.79 -0.68
N THR A 67 17.93 7.12 -0.67
CA THR A 67 19.21 7.78 -0.41
C THR A 67 19.02 9.04 0.43
N ASP A 68 19.88 9.24 1.42
CA ASP A 68 19.99 10.46 2.22
C ASP A 68 21.42 10.48 2.82
N ASP A 69 21.76 11.50 3.62
CA ASP A 69 23.08 11.61 4.26
C ASP A 69 23.39 10.40 5.17
N GLN A 70 22.35 9.72 5.67
CA GLN A 70 22.45 8.60 6.61
C GLN A 70 22.47 7.23 5.93
N GLY A 71 22.31 7.13 4.60
CA GLY A 71 22.34 5.84 3.94
C GLY A 71 22.06 5.80 2.44
N TRP A 72 22.57 4.75 1.81
CA TRP A 72 22.40 4.41 0.40
C TRP A 72 21.84 2.99 0.26
N ARG A 73 20.63 2.82 -0.29
CA ARG A 73 19.87 1.55 -0.22
C ARG A 73 19.64 0.85 -1.55
N ILE A 74 20.34 1.27 -2.60
CA ILE A 74 20.22 0.66 -3.93
C ILE A 74 21.59 0.30 -4.48
N ALA A 75 21.77 -0.92 -4.96
CA ALA A 75 23.02 -1.27 -5.66
C ALA A 75 23.06 -0.58 -7.02
N VAL A 76 24.15 0.11 -7.34
CA VAL A 76 24.42 0.66 -8.67
C VAL A 76 25.59 -0.14 -9.25
N PRO A 77 25.36 -0.91 -10.34
CA PRO A 77 26.45 -1.55 -11.07
C PRO A 77 27.46 -0.52 -11.58
N GLY A 78 28.74 -0.86 -11.53
CA GLY A 78 29.82 -0.08 -12.14
C GLY A 78 29.97 -0.32 -13.63
#